data_AF-A0A8C7Z7U9-F1
#
_entry.id   AF-A0A8C7Z7U9-F1
#
_cell.length_a   1.000
_cell.length_b   1.000
_cell.length_c   1.000
_cell.angle_alpha   90.00
_cell.angle_beta   90.00
_cell.angle_gamma   90.00
#
_symmetry.space_group_name_H-M   'P 1'
#
loop_
_entity.id
_entity.type
_entity.pdbx_description
1 polymer ?
#
loop_
_entity_poly.entity_id
_entity_poly.type
_entity_poly.pdbx_seq_one_letter_code
_entity_poly.pdbx_strand_id
1 'polypeptide(L)'
;MCAKKKGTDELMYTNEYSCHLVWNLGSEMRTPLNVHTLSKHACVCSADVDECLTHKCLPHQRCVNTEGSFTCRPQITCPPGYHLKSSGCQDVDECAMRKDRCGKDFLCENTPGSFKCIPKQKCLSGFTQDAHGNCVDINECSSLAQPCSSSFACVNTVGSFNCQQKVLVCNRGYHTSPDGASCADVDECQMGSHACGVGQICHNLPGSYRCDCQTGYQFDALRKVCTDVNECWSYPGRLCAQTCENTVGSYLCTCTAGFILASDQKNCEDINECDQKPCSQECVNMHGSYQCYCRQGYYLHEDGLTCEDIDECSQSIGKLCAFQCVNVVGSYLCACPPHGYVMSANGHTCTDVDECKVGSHNCSSEKTCFNLQGGFRCLSFDCPHNYKKVSSTILFLFYNTGLFCKSLNI
;
A
#
# COMPACT_ATOMS: atom_id res chain seq x y z
N MET A 1 -82.27 -38.02 27.69
CA MET A 1 -82.98 -37.95 28.98
C MET A 1 -82.00 -37.63 30.10
N CYS A 2 -81.86 -36.36 30.48
CA CYS A 2 -81.16 -35.97 31.71
C CYS A 2 -82.15 -36.02 32.88
N ALA A 3 -81.74 -36.58 34.02
CA ALA A 3 -82.50 -36.56 35.26
C ALA A 3 -81.66 -35.91 36.37
N LYS A 4 -82.15 -34.81 36.95
CA LYS A 4 -81.39 -33.98 37.90
C LYS A 4 -81.91 -34.20 39.32
N LYS A 5 -81.29 -35.14 40.07
CA LYS A 5 -81.71 -35.45 41.45
C LYS A 5 -81.34 -34.31 42.40
N LYS A 6 -82.33 -33.45 42.71
CA LYS A 6 -82.37 -32.71 43.99
C LYS A 6 -82.85 -33.72 45.05
N GLY A 7 -82.20 -33.79 46.21
CA GLY A 7 -82.68 -34.67 47.29
C GLY A 7 -83.97 -34.11 47.90
N THR A 8 -84.95 -34.91 48.34
CA THR A 8 -85.05 -36.39 48.34
C THR A 8 -86.21 -36.88 47.47
N ASP A 9 -85.97 -37.98 46.75
CA ASP A 9 -86.94 -38.88 46.12
C ASP A 9 -88.12 -38.29 45.33
N GLU A 10 -87.84 -37.94 44.07
CA GLU A 10 -88.58 -38.46 42.90
C GLU A 10 -87.79 -38.20 41.60
N LEU A 11 -88.22 -38.78 40.48
CA LEU A 11 -87.60 -38.58 39.15
C LEU A 11 -88.70 -38.46 38.08
N MET A 12 -88.65 -37.40 37.26
CA MET A 12 -89.51 -37.22 36.08
C MET A 12 -88.67 -37.00 34.81
N TYR A 13 -89.27 -37.34 33.66
CA TYR A 13 -88.61 -37.37 32.35
C TYR A 13 -89.35 -36.46 31.36
N THR A 14 -88.60 -35.68 30.57
CA THR A 14 -89.10 -34.90 29.42
C THR A 14 -88.17 -35.08 28.21
N ASN A 15 -88.69 -34.81 27.01
CA ASN A 15 -88.23 -35.47 25.77
C ASN A 15 -87.32 -34.64 24.84
N GLU A 16 -86.85 -33.45 25.25
CA GLU A 16 -86.22 -32.48 24.33
C GLU A 16 -84.75 -32.20 24.66
N TYR A 17 -83.86 -33.18 24.41
CA TYR A 17 -82.40 -33.02 24.56
C TYR A 17 -81.63 -33.77 23.46
N SER A 18 -81.01 -33.03 22.54
CA SER A 18 -80.09 -33.55 21.51
C SER A 18 -78.64 -33.58 22.02
N CYS A 19 -78.00 -34.75 22.01
CA CYS A 19 -76.60 -34.92 22.44
C CYS A 19 -75.62 -34.82 21.26
N HIS A 20 -74.55 -34.04 21.41
CA HIS A 20 -73.39 -34.06 20.51
C HIS A 20 -72.15 -34.61 21.23
N LEU A 21 -71.41 -35.48 20.53
CA LEU A 21 -70.09 -35.95 20.96
C LEU A 21 -69.02 -34.97 20.49
N VAL A 22 -68.17 -34.49 21.41
CA VAL A 22 -67.00 -33.67 21.08
C VAL A 22 -65.75 -34.32 21.69
N TRP A 23 -64.92 -34.90 20.83
CA TRP A 23 -63.58 -35.37 21.19
C TRP A 23 -62.55 -34.28 20.90
N ASN A 24 -61.83 -33.81 21.93
CA ASN A 24 -60.46 -33.31 21.75
C ASN A 24 -59.74 -33.05 23.07
N LEU A 25 -58.55 -33.64 23.25
CA LEU A 25 -57.27 -32.92 23.20
C LEU A 25 -56.10 -33.86 23.58
N GLY A 26 -55.02 -33.83 22.79
CA GLY A 26 -53.67 -34.20 23.26
C GLY A 26 -53.14 -35.61 22.92
N SER A 27 -52.19 -35.65 21.97
CA SER A 27 -51.08 -36.61 21.85
C SER A 27 -51.33 -38.13 21.81
N GLU A 28 -51.17 -38.70 20.62
CA GLU A 28 -50.31 -39.88 20.42
C GLU A 28 -48.83 -39.47 20.57
N MET A 29 -47.81 -40.29 20.87
CA MET A 29 -47.60 -41.67 21.35
C MET A 29 -46.06 -41.79 21.62
N ARG A 30 -45.44 -42.54 22.55
CA ARG A 30 -45.75 -43.57 23.58
C ARG A 30 -44.91 -43.20 24.85
N THR A 31 -44.93 -43.82 26.04
CA THR A 31 -44.71 -45.24 26.43
C THR A 31 -45.80 -45.75 27.41
N PRO A 32 -45.72 -46.96 28.00
CA PRO A 32 -46.78 -47.97 27.86
C PRO A 32 -47.99 -47.81 28.79
N LEU A 33 -49.03 -48.58 28.45
CA LEU A 33 -50.32 -48.73 29.13
C LEU A 33 -50.22 -48.91 30.65
N ASN A 34 -51.27 -48.44 31.35
CA ASN A 34 -52.07 -49.40 32.11
C ASN A 34 -53.57 -49.18 31.83
N VAL A 35 -54.24 -50.22 31.32
CA VAL A 35 -55.67 -50.18 30.97
C VAL A 35 -56.48 -50.77 32.13
N HIS A 36 -56.81 -49.94 33.12
CA HIS A 36 -57.74 -50.32 34.18
C HIS A 36 -58.53 -49.11 34.74
N THR A 37 -59.54 -48.65 33.98
CA THR A 37 -60.93 -48.38 34.44
C THR A 37 -61.76 -47.67 33.36
N LEU A 38 -62.15 -48.41 32.32
CA LEU A 38 -63.25 -47.99 31.45
C LEU A 38 -64.57 -48.03 32.23
N SER A 39 -65.15 -46.88 32.57
CA SER A 39 -66.57 -46.80 32.93
C SER A 39 -67.18 -45.43 32.63
N LYS A 40 -68.43 -45.44 32.13
CA LYS A 40 -69.39 -44.31 32.06
C LYS A 40 -69.04 -43.16 31.11
N HIS A 41 -69.33 -43.38 29.83
CA HIS A 41 -69.94 -42.32 29.00
C HIS A 41 -71.37 -42.07 29.51
N ALA A 42 -71.75 -40.83 29.86
CA ALA A 42 -73.15 -40.38 29.90
C ALA A 42 -73.28 -38.84 30.02
N CYS A 43 -73.91 -38.23 29.02
CA CYS A 43 -74.58 -36.91 28.99
C CYS A 43 -74.29 -35.88 30.11
N VAL A 44 -73.60 -34.79 29.76
CA VAL A 44 -73.76 -33.49 30.44
C VAL A 44 -74.83 -32.70 29.70
N CYS A 45 -75.90 -32.27 30.39
CA CYS A 45 -76.85 -31.33 29.80
C CYS A 45 -76.26 -29.91 29.80
N SER A 46 -76.46 -29.19 28.69
CA SER A 46 -75.92 -27.83 28.49
C SER A 46 -76.52 -26.81 29.44
N ALA A 47 -75.80 -25.69 29.62
CA ALA A 47 -76.29 -24.55 30.37
C ALA A 47 -77.48 -23.87 29.67
N ASP A 48 -78.23 -23.11 30.45
CA ASP A 48 -79.25 -22.16 30.02
C ASP A 48 -78.68 -21.14 29.00
N VAL A 49 -79.48 -20.74 28.01
CA VAL A 49 -79.05 -19.88 26.90
C VAL A 49 -79.61 -18.47 27.10
N ASP A 50 -78.73 -17.47 27.24
CA ASP A 50 -79.16 -16.08 27.43
C ASP A 50 -79.73 -15.48 26.14
N GLU A 51 -81.06 -15.58 25.97
CA GLU A 51 -81.76 -15.06 24.80
C GLU A 51 -81.82 -13.52 24.78
N CYS A 52 -81.47 -12.84 25.87
CA CYS A 52 -81.33 -11.38 25.87
C CYS A 52 -80.15 -10.87 25.02
N LEU A 53 -79.27 -11.77 24.57
CA LEU A 53 -78.22 -11.48 23.59
C LEU A 53 -78.75 -11.36 22.15
N THR A 54 -79.92 -11.93 21.85
CA THR A 54 -80.51 -11.96 20.50
C THR A 54 -81.88 -11.27 20.42
N HIS A 55 -82.72 -11.40 21.45
CA HIS A 55 -84.05 -10.79 21.52
C HIS A 55 -84.02 -9.40 22.18
N LYS A 56 -84.68 -8.43 21.54
CA LYS A 56 -84.82 -7.06 22.04
C LYS A 56 -86.23 -6.80 22.56
N CYS A 57 -86.33 -6.38 23.81
CA CYS A 57 -87.57 -5.88 24.41
C CYS A 57 -87.97 -4.51 23.81
N LEU A 58 -89.19 -4.05 24.12
CA LEU A 58 -89.67 -2.72 23.74
C LEU A 58 -88.82 -1.60 24.38
N PRO A 59 -88.74 -0.38 23.79
CA PRO A 59 -87.76 0.66 24.17
C PRO A 59 -87.77 1.18 25.63
N HIS A 60 -88.76 0.80 26.43
CA HIS A 60 -88.87 1.16 27.86
C HIS A 60 -88.85 -0.07 28.78
N GLN A 61 -88.35 -1.20 28.27
CA GLN A 61 -88.20 -2.46 28.99
C GLN A 61 -86.79 -3.01 28.82
N ARG A 62 -86.24 -3.61 29.88
CA ARG A 62 -85.01 -4.40 29.83
C ARG A 62 -85.34 -5.89 29.77
N CYS A 63 -84.51 -6.64 29.07
CA CYS A 63 -84.57 -8.10 29.07
C CYS A 63 -83.97 -8.65 30.38
N VAL A 64 -84.53 -9.76 30.86
CA VAL A 64 -84.03 -10.54 32.00
C VAL A 64 -84.15 -12.02 31.64
N ASN A 65 -83.01 -12.70 31.52
CA ASN A 65 -82.97 -14.12 31.25
C ASN A 65 -83.50 -14.96 32.44
N THR A 66 -84.14 -16.09 32.16
CA THR A 66 -84.68 -17.04 33.13
C THR A 66 -84.50 -18.48 32.64
N GLU A 67 -84.47 -19.48 33.53
CA GLU A 67 -84.14 -20.87 33.17
C GLU A 67 -85.13 -21.43 32.12
N GLY A 68 -84.71 -21.45 30.84
CA GLY A 68 -85.48 -21.86 29.66
C GLY A 68 -86.27 -20.77 28.90
N SER A 69 -86.17 -19.48 29.25
CA SER A 69 -86.77 -18.37 28.45
C SER A 69 -86.37 -16.96 28.94
N PHE A 70 -86.71 -15.89 28.23
CA PHE A 70 -86.50 -14.50 28.67
C PHE A 70 -87.79 -13.75 29.07
N THR A 71 -87.66 -12.77 29.96
CA THR A 71 -88.77 -11.87 30.34
C THR A 71 -88.40 -10.39 30.25
N CYS A 72 -89.26 -9.59 29.60
CA CYS A 72 -89.10 -8.14 29.50
C CYS A 72 -89.74 -7.43 30.71
N ARG A 73 -88.98 -6.60 31.43
CA ARG A 73 -89.47 -5.81 32.58
C ARG A 73 -89.27 -4.31 32.36
N PRO A 74 -90.19 -3.42 32.78
CA PRO A 74 -90.04 -1.98 32.62
C PRO A 74 -88.72 -1.45 33.21
N GLN A 75 -88.03 -0.58 32.48
CA GLN A 75 -86.86 0.15 32.98
C GLN A 75 -87.08 1.66 32.79
N ILE A 76 -87.44 2.34 33.88
CA ILE A 76 -87.57 3.79 33.93
C ILE A 76 -86.28 4.36 34.54
N THR A 77 -85.30 4.64 33.68
CA THR A 77 -84.02 5.26 34.05
C THR A 77 -83.72 6.42 33.10
N CYS A 78 -83.41 7.59 33.65
CA CYS A 78 -83.01 8.76 32.86
C CYS A 78 -81.59 8.61 32.30
N PRO A 79 -81.22 9.38 31.26
CA PRO A 79 -79.84 9.46 30.80
C PRO A 79 -78.90 9.98 31.91
N PRO A 80 -77.58 9.69 31.84
CA PRO A 80 -76.59 10.37 32.67
C PRO A 80 -76.73 11.90 32.58
N GLY A 81 -76.58 12.61 33.69
CA GLY A 81 -76.85 14.05 33.79
C GLY A 81 -78.32 14.43 34.00
N TYR A 82 -79.26 13.47 34.00
CA TYR A 82 -80.68 13.72 34.22
C TYR A 82 -81.24 12.94 35.41
N HIS A 83 -82.19 13.54 36.14
CA HIS A 83 -82.89 12.94 37.27
C HIS A 83 -84.39 12.80 36.98
N LEU A 84 -85.01 11.74 37.51
CA LEU A 84 -86.42 11.44 37.29
C LEU A 84 -87.31 12.30 38.22
N LYS A 85 -88.27 13.00 37.61
CA LYS A 85 -89.36 13.73 38.29
C LYS A 85 -90.71 13.30 37.73
N SER A 86 -91.79 13.77 38.35
CA SER A 86 -93.18 13.53 37.92
C SER A 86 -93.49 14.01 36.50
N SER A 87 -92.72 14.96 35.96
CA SER A 87 -92.81 15.47 34.58
C SER A 87 -91.81 14.82 33.62
N GLY A 88 -91.18 13.70 33.99
CA GLY A 88 -90.15 13.03 33.20
C GLY A 88 -88.72 13.31 33.67
N CYS A 89 -87.75 13.12 32.79
CA CYS A 89 -86.34 13.33 33.09
C CYS A 89 -85.97 14.81 32.98
N GLN A 90 -85.57 15.43 34.10
CA GLN A 90 -85.06 16.80 34.12
C GLN A 90 -83.53 16.81 34.22
N ASP A 91 -82.92 17.74 33.49
CA ASP A 91 -81.50 18.07 33.58
C ASP A 91 -81.04 18.34 35.02
N VAL A 92 -79.82 17.95 35.36
CA VAL A 92 -79.19 18.20 36.66
C VAL A 92 -78.20 19.34 36.51
N ASP A 93 -78.63 20.57 36.84
CA ASP A 93 -77.74 21.74 36.82
C ASP A 93 -76.61 21.61 37.85
N GLU A 94 -75.46 21.10 37.40
CA GLU A 94 -74.29 20.86 38.24
C GLU A 94 -73.60 22.16 38.67
N CYS A 95 -73.76 23.24 37.91
CA CYS A 95 -73.28 24.58 38.26
C CYS A 95 -74.06 25.13 39.46
N ALA A 96 -75.39 25.09 39.41
CA ALA A 96 -76.26 25.52 40.51
C ALA A 96 -76.10 24.62 41.75
N MET A 97 -75.88 23.31 41.55
CA MET A 97 -75.60 22.37 42.64
C MET A 97 -74.16 22.41 43.18
N ARG A 98 -73.25 23.20 42.59
CA ARG A 98 -71.81 23.23 42.92
C ARG A 98 -71.13 21.85 42.88
N LYS A 99 -71.50 21.04 41.88
CA LYS A 99 -70.94 19.71 41.58
C LYS A 99 -70.07 19.69 40.32
N ASP A 100 -69.93 20.84 39.69
CA ASP A 100 -69.16 21.15 38.49
C ASP A 100 -67.69 20.73 38.57
N ARG A 101 -67.06 20.73 39.75
CA ARG A 101 -65.62 20.42 39.91
C ARG A 101 -64.71 21.29 39.00
N CYS A 102 -65.18 22.44 38.54
CA CYS A 102 -64.36 23.36 37.74
C CYS A 102 -63.23 23.93 38.60
N GLY A 103 -62.06 24.15 38.00
CA GLY A 103 -60.94 24.82 38.67
C GLY A 103 -61.31 26.23 39.15
N LYS A 104 -60.60 26.77 40.15
CA LYS A 104 -60.88 28.09 40.71
C LYS A 104 -60.93 29.20 39.65
N ASP A 105 -60.18 29.02 38.57
CA ASP A 105 -59.99 29.97 37.48
C ASP A 105 -60.97 29.75 36.31
N PHE A 106 -61.92 28.83 36.45
CA PHE A 106 -62.95 28.51 35.46
C PHE A 106 -64.36 28.79 35.99
N LEU A 107 -65.25 29.23 35.09
CA LEU A 107 -66.68 29.44 35.32
C LEU A 107 -67.44 28.23 34.77
N CYS A 108 -68.40 27.73 35.51
CA CYS A 108 -69.30 26.67 35.06
C CYS A 108 -70.44 27.26 34.22
N GLU A 109 -70.68 26.69 33.04
CA GLU A 109 -71.86 26.95 32.22
C GLU A 109 -72.60 25.62 32.01
N ASN A 110 -73.87 25.54 32.42
CA ASN A 110 -74.65 24.31 32.37
C ASN A 110 -75.11 24.00 30.94
N THR A 111 -75.16 22.73 30.57
CA THR A 111 -75.57 22.25 29.24
C THR A 111 -76.48 21.01 29.36
N PRO A 112 -77.28 20.65 28.34
CA PRO A 112 -78.21 19.52 28.47
C PRO A 112 -77.49 18.18 28.71
N GLY A 113 -77.48 17.70 29.96
CA GLY A 113 -76.89 16.45 30.43
C GLY A 113 -75.46 16.53 30.98
N SER A 114 -74.87 17.73 31.11
CA SER A 114 -73.53 17.95 31.70
C SER A 114 -73.25 19.47 31.83
N PHE A 115 -72.13 19.86 32.41
CA PHE A 115 -71.61 21.23 32.36
C PHE A 115 -70.34 21.34 31.51
N LYS A 116 -69.95 22.57 31.16
CA LYS A 116 -68.62 22.92 30.64
C LYS A 116 -67.95 23.99 31.51
N CYS A 117 -66.64 23.87 31.71
CA CYS A 117 -65.82 24.84 32.42
C CYS A 117 -65.17 25.81 31.41
N ILE A 118 -65.55 27.08 31.42
CA ILE A 118 -64.95 28.12 30.55
C ILE A 118 -63.96 29.00 31.36
N PRO A 119 -62.81 29.43 30.81
CA PRO A 119 -61.85 30.26 31.55
C PRO A 119 -62.47 31.59 32.02
N LYS A 120 -62.25 31.99 33.29
CA LYS A 120 -62.78 33.24 33.85
C LYS A 120 -62.13 34.50 33.28
N GLN A 121 -60.92 34.39 32.74
CA GLN A 121 -60.20 35.49 32.10
C GLN A 121 -59.48 34.99 30.85
N LYS A 122 -59.35 35.88 29.86
CA LYS A 122 -58.46 35.70 28.72
C LYS A 122 -57.02 35.98 29.17
N CYS A 123 -56.06 35.16 28.78
CA CYS A 123 -54.65 35.39 29.12
C CYS A 123 -54.17 36.77 28.64
N LEU A 124 -53.18 37.32 29.35
CA LEU A 124 -52.52 38.55 28.96
C LEU A 124 -51.76 38.36 27.63
N SER A 125 -51.49 39.46 26.93
CA SER A 125 -50.61 39.44 25.75
C SER A 125 -49.23 38.90 26.12
N GLY A 126 -48.64 38.07 25.25
CA GLY A 126 -47.43 37.29 25.56
C GLY A 126 -47.69 35.89 26.14
N PHE A 127 -48.96 35.55 26.46
CA PHE A 127 -49.31 34.24 27.04
C PHE A 127 -50.39 33.50 26.23
N THR A 128 -50.24 32.18 26.12
CA THR A 128 -51.20 31.25 25.52
C THR A 128 -51.76 30.30 26.58
N GLN A 129 -52.85 29.60 26.30
CA GLN A 129 -53.36 28.56 27.20
C GLN A 129 -52.71 27.21 26.91
N ASP A 130 -52.32 26.49 27.97
CA ASP A 130 -51.96 25.07 27.90
C ASP A 130 -53.20 24.17 27.80
N ALA A 131 -52.99 22.85 27.71
CA ALA A 131 -54.07 21.86 27.64
C ALA A 131 -54.95 21.78 28.89
N HIS A 132 -54.57 22.44 29.98
CA HIS A 132 -55.32 22.56 31.23
C HIS A 132 -55.88 23.98 31.46
N GLY A 133 -55.71 24.88 30.47
CA GLY A 133 -56.16 26.27 30.49
C GLY A 133 -55.29 27.25 31.30
N ASN A 134 -54.12 26.83 31.79
CA ASN A 134 -53.15 27.71 32.45
C ASN A 134 -52.56 28.67 31.41
N CYS A 135 -52.36 29.94 31.78
CA CYS A 135 -51.63 30.89 30.94
C CYS A 135 -50.13 30.61 31.02
N VAL A 136 -49.57 30.04 29.94
CA VAL A 136 -48.14 29.78 29.77
C VAL A 136 -47.52 30.78 28.79
N ASP A 137 -46.25 31.08 29.01
CA ASP A 137 -45.44 32.01 28.22
C ASP A 137 -45.35 31.59 26.74
N ILE A 138 -45.56 32.52 25.81
CA ILE A 138 -45.38 32.26 24.37
C ILE A 138 -43.91 32.43 24.04
N ASN A 139 -43.21 31.33 23.76
CA ASN A 139 -41.84 31.42 23.28
C ASN A 139 -41.79 31.98 21.85
N GLU A 140 -41.64 33.30 21.68
CA GLU A 140 -41.61 33.92 20.35
C GLU A 140 -40.37 33.51 19.54
N CYS A 141 -39.27 33.17 20.23
CA CYS A 141 -38.05 32.68 19.59
C CYS A 141 -38.22 31.31 18.90
N SER A 142 -39.24 30.54 19.27
CA SER A 142 -39.61 29.26 18.64
C SER A 142 -40.90 29.31 17.82
N SER A 143 -41.74 30.34 17.99
CA SER A 143 -43.03 30.46 17.30
C SER A 143 -43.07 31.51 16.18
N LEU A 144 -42.09 32.43 16.12
CA LEU A 144 -41.89 33.33 14.97
C LEU A 144 -40.71 32.86 14.12
N ALA A 145 -40.89 32.83 12.80
CA ALA A 145 -39.86 32.35 11.86
C ALA A 145 -38.60 33.25 11.79
N GLN A 146 -38.77 34.56 12.03
CA GLN A 146 -37.68 35.53 12.19
C GLN A 146 -38.10 36.56 13.27
N PRO A 147 -37.89 36.27 14.57
CA PRO A 147 -38.28 37.18 15.65
C PRO A 147 -37.39 38.43 15.72
N CYS A 148 -36.11 38.27 15.36
CA CYS A 148 -35.08 39.31 15.41
C CYS A 148 -34.37 39.46 14.06
N SER A 149 -33.79 40.64 13.82
CA SER A 149 -32.90 40.88 12.68
C SER A 149 -31.68 39.95 12.70
N SER A 150 -31.08 39.69 11.53
CA SER A 150 -30.03 38.67 11.33
C SER A 150 -28.83 38.81 12.27
N SER A 151 -28.42 40.04 12.62
CA SER A 151 -27.31 40.35 13.54
C SER A 151 -27.62 40.12 15.03
N PHE A 152 -28.86 39.78 15.39
CA PHE A 152 -29.32 39.61 16.76
C PHE A 152 -29.85 38.19 17.02
N ALA A 153 -29.69 37.71 18.24
CA ALA A 153 -30.26 36.46 18.74
C ALA A 153 -31.52 36.78 19.55
N CYS A 154 -32.57 35.99 19.34
CA CYS A 154 -33.78 36.07 20.14
C CYS A 154 -33.54 35.40 21.50
N VAL A 155 -33.87 36.10 22.58
CA VAL A 155 -33.89 35.58 23.94
C VAL A 155 -35.30 35.72 24.48
N ASN A 156 -35.92 34.60 24.83
CA ASN A 156 -37.27 34.56 25.36
C ASN A 156 -37.30 35.09 26.79
N THR A 157 -38.28 35.93 27.14
CA THR A 157 -38.52 36.41 28.51
C THR A 157 -40.00 36.34 28.85
N VAL A 158 -40.34 36.41 30.15
CA VAL A 158 -41.72 36.16 30.60
C VAL A 158 -42.67 37.28 30.12
N GLY A 159 -43.52 36.95 29.14
CA GLY A 159 -44.50 37.83 28.50
C GLY A 159 -44.00 38.62 27.29
N SER A 160 -42.78 38.40 26.81
CA SER A 160 -42.18 39.03 25.61
C SER A 160 -40.80 38.42 25.31
N PHE A 161 -40.34 38.44 24.07
CA PHE A 161 -38.92 38.26 23.73
C PHE A 161 -38.11 39.57 23.81
N ASN A 162 -36.77 39.45 23.80
CA ASN A 162 -35.86 40.53 23.42
C ASN A 162 -34.81 40.05 22.41
N CYS A 163 -34.17 41.00 21.70
CA CYS A 163 -33.14 40.73 20.69
C CYS A 163 -31.78 41.18 21.21
N GLN A 164 -30.89 40.24 21.55
CA GLN A 164 -29.54 40.52 22.02
C GLN A 164 -28.55 40.45 20.87
N GLN A 165 -27.48 41.26 20.91
CA GLN A 165 -26.47 41.24 19.84
C GLN A 165 -25.78 39.87 19.78
N LYS A 166 -25.62 39.30 18.57
CA LYS A 166 -24.79 38.10 18.37
C LYS A 166 -23.31 38.48 18.53
N VAL A 167 -22.83 38.45 19.78
CA VAL A 167 -21.39 38.57 20.06
C VAL A 167 -20.72 37.30 19.56
N LEU A 168 -19.96 37.41 18.47
CA LEU A 168 -19.18 36.30 17.92
C LEU A 168 -17.97 36.03 18.83
N VAL A 169 -18.13 35.08 19.76
CA VAL A 169 -17.03 34.61 20.61
C VAL A 169 -16.19 33.63 19.81
N CYS A 170 -14.99 34.05 19.43
CA CYS A 170 -14.04 33.19 18.72
C CYS A 170 -13.36 32.18 19.65
N ASN A 171 -13.01 31.01 19.10
CA ASN A 171 -12.21 30.01 19.80
C ASN A 171 -10.80 30.55 20.10
N ARG A 172 -10.11 29.95 21.08
CA ARG A 172 -8.68 30.23 21.32
C ARG A 172 -7.88 29.97 20.04
N GLY A 173 -6.93 30.87 19.74
CA GLY A 173 -6.18 30.88 18.48
C GLY A 173 -6.85 31.68 17.36
N TYR A 174 -8.05 32.23 17.58
CA TYR A 174 -8.76 33.06 16.62
C TYR A 174 -9.12 34.43 17.22
N HIS A 175 -9.12 35.46 16.39
CA HIS A 175 -9.59 36.80 16.72
C HIS A 175 -10.83 37.17 15.89
N THR A 176 -11.65 38.09 16.38
CA THR A 176 -12.74 38.66 15.58
C THR A 176 -12.17 39.51 14.44
N SER A 177 -12.60 39.22 13.21
CA SER A 177 -12.33 40.05 12.02
C SER A 177 -12.80 41.50 12.26
N PRO A 178 -12.20 42.52 11.60
CA PRO A 178 -12.60 43.93 11.74
C PRO A 178 -14.06 44.25 11.42
N ASP A 179 -14.76 43.37 10.70
CA ASP A 179 -16.20 43.47 10.42
C ASP A 179 -17.11 42.89 11.54
N GLY A 180 -16.51 42.21 12.53
CA GLY A 180 -17.21 41.51 13.61
C GLY A 180 -18.03 40.30 13.16
N ALA A 181 -17.98 39.91 11.88
CA ALA A 181 -18.85 38.90 11.28
C ALA A 181 -18.20 37.51 11.18
N SER A 182 -16.86 37.44 11.30
CA SER A 182 -16.10 36.19 11.20
C SER A 182 -14.97 36.10 12.22
N CYS A 183 -14.50 34.88 12.48
CA CYS A 183 -13.30 34.62 13.26
C CYS A 183 -12.13 34.37 12.31
N ALA A 184 -11.16 35.27 12.34
CA ALA A 184 -9.90 35.14 11.62
C ALA A 184 -8.87 34.43 12.51
N ASP A 185 -7.99 33.66 11.88
CA ASP A 185 -6.85 33.01 12.53
C ASP A 185 -5.89 34.04 13.16
N VAL A 186 -5.19 33.70 14.24
CA VAL A 186 -4.17 34.57 14.85
C VAL A 186 -2.80 34.06 14.42
N ASP A 187 -2.19 34.73 13.42
CA ASP A 187 -0.85 34.34 12.96
C ASP A 187 0.23 34.68 13.99
N GLU A 188 0.49 33.74 14.89
CA GLU A 188 1.45 33.91 15.98
C GLU A 188 2.90 33.99 15.47
N CYS A 189 3.15 33.59 14.22
CA CYS A 189 4.43 33.72 13.54
C CYS A 189 4.66 35.16 13.05
N GLN A 190 3.66 35.78 12.42
CA GLN A 190 3.70 37.19 12.02
C GLN A 190 3.65 38.13 13.23
N MET A 191 2.90 37.78 14.27
CA MET A 191 2.79 38.58 15.50
C MET A 191 3.97 38.41 16.46
N GLY A 192 4.85 37.42 16.25
CA GLY A 192 5.98 37.13 17.15
C GLY A 192 5.56 36.65 18.54
N SER A 193 4.33 36.14 18.69
CA SER A 193 3.76 35.64 19.95
C SER A 193 3.98 34.14 20.18
N HIS A 194 4.69 33.48 19.27
CA HIS A 194 5.05 32.07 19.36
C HIS A 194 6.09 31.77 20.46
N ALA A 195 6.02 30.58 21.06
CA ALA A 195 6.99 30.10 22.05
C ALA A 195 8.16 29.27 21.46
N CYS A 196 8.38 29.35 20.14
CA CYS A 196 9.46 28.62 19.46
C CYS A 196 10.86 28.93 20.04
N GLY A 197 11.68 27.89 20.20
CA GLY A 197 13.04 27.97 20.70
C GLY A 197 14.05 28.52 19.67
N VAL A 198 15.28 28.73 20.11
CA VAL A 198 16.33 29.32 19.27
C VAL A 198 16.68 28.36 18.12
N GLY A 199 16.61 28.87 16.88
CA GLY A 199 16.83 28.09 15.65
C GLY A 199 15.61 27.35 15.11
N GLN A 200 14.45 27.41 15.78
CA GLN A 200 13.21 26.88 15.23
C GLN A 200 12.54 27.86 14.25
N ILE A 201 11.90 27.33 13.21
CA ILE A 201 11.01 28.04 12.30
C ILE A 201 9.58 27.90 12.83
N CYS A 202 8.89 29.04 12.92
CA CYS A 202 7.46 29.08 13.24
C CYS A 202 6.63 28.80 11.98
N HIS A 203 5.65 27.91 12.09
CA HIS A 203 4.65 27.65 11.06
C HIS A 203 3.25 27.87 11.65
N ASN A 204 2.54 28.88 11.13
CA ASN A 204 1.16 29.15 11.53
C ASN A 204 0.21 28.06 11.00
N LEU A 205 -0.80 27.69 11.80
CA LEU A 205 -1.87 26.73 11.44
C LEU A 205 -3.19 27.23 12.05
N PRO A 206 -4.36 26.89 11.47
CA PRO A 206 -5.66 27.40 11.94
C PRO A 206 -5.94 27.14 13.44
N GLY A 207 -5.76 28.15 14.27
CA GLY A 207 -5.95 28.16 15.72
C GLY A 207 -4.73 27.79 16.57
N SER A 208 -3.54 27.58 15.98
CA SER A 208 -2.27 27.36 16.69
C SER A 208 -1.08 27.27 15.73
N TYR A 209 0.00 27.97 16.01
CA TYR A 209 1.33 27.67 15.46
C TYR A 209 1.89 26.28 15.82
N ARG A 210 2.91 25.85 15.07
CA ARG A 210 3.92 24.85 15.48
C ARG A 210 5.34 25.37 15.25
N CYS A 211 6.32 24.71 15.86
CA CYS A 211 7.74 25.09 15.81
C CYS A 211 8.60 23.92 15.35
N ASP A 212 9.10 23.99 14.12
CA ASP A 212 9.93 22.93 13.52
C ASP A 212 11.40 23.37 13.51
N CYS A 213 12.34 22.42 13.58
CA CYS A 213 13.76 22.73 13.29
C CYS A 213 14.01 22.76 11.78
N GLN A 214 15.07 23.43 11.34
CA GLN A 214 15.52 23.34 9.95
C GLN A 214 15.88 21.89 9.57
N THR A 215 15.78 21.55 8.29
CA THR A 215 16.24 20.26 7.76
C THR A 215 17.72 20.05 8.13
N GLY A 216 18.08 18.84 8.56
CA GLY A 216 19.40 18.54 9.13
C GLY A 216 19.53 18.80 10.65
N TYR A 217 18.48 19.32 11.32
CA TYR A 217 18.49 19.60 12.75
C TYR A 217 17.37 18.91 13.52
N GLN A 218 17.66 18.52 14.76
CA GLN A 218 16.73 17.99 15.74
C GLN A 218 16.60 18.93 16.95
N PHE A 219 15.46 18.92 17.64
CA PHE A 219 15.24 19.77 18.80
C PHE A 219 15.78 19.14 20.08
N ASP A 220 16.83 19.71 20.65
CA ASP A 220 17.32 19.35 21.98
C ASP A 220 16.40 19.96 23.05
N ALA A 221 15.54 19.13 23.64
CA ALA A 221 14.58 19.57 24.67
C ALA A 221 15.23 20.02 25.99
N LEU A 222 16.48 19.63 26.28
CA LEU A 222 17.21 20.05 27.47
C LEU A 222 17.83 21.44 27.25
N ARG A 223 18.38 21.70 26.06
CA ARG A 223 19.01 22.98 25.68
C ARG A 223 18.03 23.99 25.05
N LYS A 224 16.84 23.55 24.65
CA LYS A 224 15.80 24.32 23.94
C LYS A 224 16.28 24.98 22.64
N VAL A 225 17.13 24.26 21.90
CA VAL A 225 17.78 24.72 20.67
C VAL A 225 17.74 23.62 19.62
N CYS A 226 17.72 24.00 18.35
CA CYS A 226 17.96 23.06 17.26
C CYS A 226 19.45 22.68 17.21
N THR A 227 19.76 21.40 17.35
CA THR A 227 21.11 20.84 17.24
C THR A 227 21.24 20.04 15.95
N ASP A 228 22.42 20.10 15.34
CA ASP A 228 22.83 19.30 14.19
C ASP A 228 22.50 17.80 14.38
N VAL A 229 21.95 17.16 13.35
CA VAL A 229 21.76 15.70 13.29
C VAL A 229 22.97 15.11 12.58
N ASN A 230 23.75 14.27 13.26
CA ASN A 230 24.84 13.58 12.59
C ASN A 230 24.30 12.45 11.72
N GLU A 231 23.95 12.73 10.46
CA GLU A 231 23.24 11.76 9.62
C GLU A 231 24.12 10.54 9.30
N CYS A 232 25.43 10.72 9.15
CA CYS A 232 26.39 9.63 8.96
C CYS A 232 26.39 8.63 10.15
N TRP A 233 26.18 9.10 11.38
CA TRP A 233 26.01 8.27 12.58
C TRP A 233 24.59 7.69 12.68
N SER A 234 23.56 8.44 12.30
CA SER A 234 22.16 7.99 12.33
C SER A 234 21.84 6.92 11.28
N TYR A 235 22.51 6.94 10.12
CA TYR A 235 22.23 6.09 8.97
C TYR A 235 23.52 5.47 8.37
N PRO A 236 24.33 4.76 9.17
CA PRO A 236 25.65 4.27 8.76
C PRO A 236 25.55 3.31 7.57
N GLY A 237 26.36 3.55 6.53
CA GLY A 237 26.39 2.74 5.31
C GLY A 237 25.11 2.81 4.46
N ARG A 238 24.26 3.83 4.62
CA ARG A 238 23.01 3.99 3.85
C ARG A 238 22.88 5.31 3.09
N LEU A 239 23.72 6.29 3.37
CA LEU A 239 23.62 7.65 2.80
C LEU A 239 24.51 7.89 1.58
N CYS A 240 25.63 7.16 1.52
CA CYS A 240 26.71 7.29 0.56
C CYS A 240 27.19 5.88 0.18
N ALA A 241 27.68 5.69 -1.04
CA ALA A 241 28.22 4.41 -1.50
C ALA A 241 29.59 4.07 -0.85
N GLN A 242 30.36 5.08 -0.45
CA GLN A 242 31.70 4.92 0.14
C GLN A 242 31.80 5.70 1.47
N THR A 243 32.38 6.91 1.48
CA THR A 243 32.58 7.69 2.70
C THR A 243 31.44 8.70 2.91
N CYS A 244 31.10 8.95 4.17
CA CYS A 244 30.11 9.93 4.62
C CYS A 244 30.78 10.87 5.62
N GLU A 245 30.77 12.17 5.34
CA GLU A 245 31.33 13.23 6.19
C GLU A 245 30.21 14.15 6.67
N ASN A 246 30.10 14.32 7.99
CA ASN A 246 29.04 15.14 8.57
C ASN A 246 29.40 16.63 8.47
N THR A 247 28.45 17.44 8.04
CA THR A 247 28.58 18.91 7.95
C THR A 247 27.49 19.57 8.81
N VAL A 248 27.48 20.90 8.91
CA VAL A 248 26.49 21.60 9.73
C VAL A 248 25.18 21.75 8.95
N GLY A 249 24.16 21.00 9.35
CA GLY A 249 22.83 20.97 8.74
C GLY A 249 22.67 20.01 7.55
N SER A 250 23.69 19.19 7.26
CA SER A 250 23.63 18.12 6.24
C SER A 250 24.88 17.24 6.26
N TYR A 251 25.00 16.30 5.32
CA TYR A 251 26.18 15.48 5.12
C TYR A 251 26.72 15.59 3.68
N LEU A 252 28.00 15.30 3.51
CA LEU A 252 28.66 15.16 2.21
C LEU A 252 29.07 13.70 1.99
N CYS A 253 28.89 13.18 0.78
CA CYS A 253 29.48 11.92 0.37
C CYS A 253 30.83 12.16 -0.32
N THR A 254 31.84 11.39 0.05
CA THR A 254 33.17 11.42 -0.56
C THR A 254 33.57 10.03 -1.04
N CYS A 255 34.34 9.99 -2.12
CA CYS A 255 34.78 8.77 -2.77
C CYS A 255 36.29 8.55 -2.54
N THR A 256 36.73 7.29 -2.53
CA THR A 256 38.14 6.93 -2.44
C THR A 256 38.86 7.23 -3.76
N ALA A 257 40.20 7.18 -3.75
CA ALA A 257 40.99 7.20 -4.98
C ALA A 257 40.51 6.13 -5.98
N GLY A 258 40.57 6.43 -7.27
CA GLY A 258 39.98 5.63 -8.35
C GLY A 258 38.51 5.93 -8.66
N PHE A 259 37.84 6.81 -7.90
CA PHE A 259 36.40 7.10 -8.08
C PHE A 259 36.08 8.60 -8.08
N ILE A 260 35.03 8.96 -8.81
CA ILE A 260 34.39 10.29 -8.83
C ILE A 260 32.99 10.23 -8.23
N LEU A 261 32.55 11.33 -7.61
CA LEU A 261 31.20 11.44 -7.07
C LEU A 261 30.18 11.64 -8.20
N ALA A 262 29.16 10.78 -8.23
CA ALA A 262 28.11 10.77 -9.24
C ALA A 262 27.21 12.02 -9.20
N SER A 263 26.40 12.19 -10.24
CA SER A 263 25.44 13.30 -10.37
C SER A 263 24.37 13.36 -9.27
N ASP A 264 24.13 12.25 -8.55
CA ASP A 264 23.22 12.18 -7.40
C ASP A 264 23.84 12.61 -6.05
N GLN A 265 25.16 12.90 -6.05
CA GLN A 265 25.97 13.27 -4.88
C GLN A 265 26.02 12.19 -3.78
N LYS A 266 25.79 10.92 -4.12
CA LYS A 266 25.77 9.79 -3.17
C LYS A 266 26.50 8.55 -3.66
N ASN A 267 26.40 8.24 -4.94
CA ASN A 267 27.12 7.12 -5.55
C ASN A 267 28.52 7.55 -6.02
N CYS A 268 29.42 6.57 -6.11
CA CYS A 268 30.77 6.76 -6.60
C CYS A 268 30.93 5.97 -7.90
N GLU A 269 31.25 6.67 -8.98
CA GLU A 269 31.50 6.11 -10.31
C GLU A 269 33.00 5.91 -10.53
N ASP A 270 33.34 4.84 -11.25
CA ASP A 270 34.71 4.41 -11.53
C ASP A 270 35.42 5.38 -12.50
N ILE A 271 36.65 5.80 -12.19
CA ILE A 271 37.43 6.65 -13.09
C ILE A 271 38.11 5.75 -14.13
N ASN A 272 37.67 5.85 -15.38
CA ASN A 272 38.37 5.18 -16.49
C ASN A 272 39.71 5.86 -16.81
N GLU A 273 40.79 5.52 -16.09
CA GLU A 273 42.09 6.18 -16.33
C GLU A 273 42.66 5.89 -17.73
N CYS A 274 42.22 4.79 -18.37
CA CYS A 274 42.62 4.46 -19.74
C CYS A 274 42.20 5.50 -20.78
N ASP A 275 41.23 6.38 -20.51
CA ASP A 275 40.88 7.50 -21.40
C ASP A 275 42.03 8.53 -21.53
N GLN A 276 42.89 8.64 -20.52
CA GLN A 276 44.11 9.47 -20.58
C GLN A 276 45.31 8.75 -21.23
N LYS A 277 45.18 7.45 -21.52
CA LYS A 277 46.21 6.58 -22.10
C LYS A 277 47.56 6.60 -21.33
N PRO A 278 47.56 6.26 -20.02
CA PRO A 278 48.77 6.23 -19.20
C PRO A 278 49.75 5.10 -19.59
N CYS A 279 49.23 3.99 -20.11
CA CYS A 279 50.02 2.83 -20.52
C CYS A 279 50.67 3.05 -21.89
N SER A 280 51.92 2.60 -22.03
CA SER A 280 52.66 2.63 -23.30
C SER A 280 52.10 1.72 -24.41
N GLN A 281 51.37 0.65 -24.04
CA GLN A 281 50.77 -0.31 -24.99
C GLN A 281 49.28 -0.54 -24.71
N GLU A 282 48.93 -1.52 -23.87
CA GLU A 282 47.53 -1.89 -23.62
C GLU A 282 47.13 -1.52 -22.20
N CYS A 283 45.97 -0.89 -22.07
CA CYS A 283 45.40 -0.42 -20.80
C CYS A 283 44.07 -1.12 -20.59
N VAL A 284 43.89 -1.72 -19.41
CA VAL A 284 42.62 -2.31 -18.97
C VAL A 284 42.17 -1.58 -17.73
N ASN A 285 41.00 -0.96 -17.82
CA ASN A 285 40.37 -0.32 -16.68
C ASN A 285 39.84 -1.39 -15.70
N MET A 286 40.03 -1.19 -14.41
CA MET A 286 39.48 -2.03 -13.34
C MET A 286 38.82 -1.15 -12.27
N HIS A 287 38.03 -1.78 -11.40
CA HIS A 287 37.20 -1.07 -10.44
C HIS A 287 38.03 -0.39 -9.32
N GLY A 288 38.33 0.90 -9.51
CA GLY A 288 39.14 1.76 -8.65
C GLY A 288 40.62 1.87 -9.01
N SER A 289 41.04 1.36 -10.19
CA SER A 289 42.40 1.46 -10.73
C SER A 289 42.48 0.82 -12.12
N TYR A 290 43.32 1.32 -13.00
CA TYR A 290 43.76 0.64 -14.22
C TYR A 290 44.90 -0.38 -13.98
N GLN A 291 45.13 -1.25 -14.96
CA GLN A 291 46.38 -2.01 -15.11
C GLN A 291 46.88 -1.94 -16.57
N CYS A 292 48.20 -1.77 -16.73
CA CYS A 292 48.86 -1.85 -18.02
C CYS A 292 49.31 -3.28 -18.35
N TYR A 293 49.21 -3.65 -19.62
CA TYR A 293 49.73 -4.91 -20.17
C TYR A 293 50.59 -4.66 -21.40
N CYS A 294 51.57 -5.52 -21.58
CA CYS A 294 52.51 -5.50 -22.69
C CYS A 294 52.20 -6.66 -23.66
N ARG A 295 52.40 -6.41 -24.95
CA ARG A 295 52.25 -7.42 -25.99
C ARG A 295 53.36 -8.46 -25.91
N GLN A 296 53.14 -9.60 -26.59
CA GLN A 296 54.19 -10.59 -26.79
C GLN A 296 55.44 -9.94 -27.41
N GLY A 297 56.63 -10.28 -26.89
CA GLY A 297 57.90 -9.61 -27.22
C GLY A 297 58.29 -8.49 -26.26
N TYR A 298 57.45 -8.14 -25.27
CA TYR A 298 57.71 -7.05 -24.31
C TYR A 298 57.49 -7.49 -22.85
N TYR A 299 58.22 -6.87 -21.92
CA TYR A 299 57.99 -6.98 -20.48
C TYR A 299 57.52 -5.64 -19.90
N LEU A 300 56.77 -5.68 -18.79
CA LEU A 300 56.36 -4.48 -18.06
C LEU A 300 57.51 -4.04 -17.14
N HIS A 301 57.92 -2.79 -17.27
CA HIS A 301 58.98 -2.17 -16.47
C HIS A 301 58.52 -1.88 -15.03
N GLU A 302 59.45 -1.56 -14.12
CA GLU A 302 59.18 -1.36 -12.67
C GLU A 302 58.21 -0.19 -12.37
N ASP A 303 58.00 0.72 -13.32
CA ASP A 303 57.00 1.80 -13.19
C ASP A 303 55.53 1.32 -13.35
N GLY A 304 55.33 0.11 -13.87
CA GLY A 304 54.00 -0.45 -14.17
C GLY A 304 53.30 0.17 -15.38
N LEU A 305 53.97 1.01 -16.18
CA LEU A 305 53.40 1.80 -17.28
C LEU A 305 54.11 1.57 -18.62
N THR A 306 55.43 1.44 -18.60
CA THR A 306 56.26 1.27 -19.79
C THR A 306 56.51 -0.20 -20.12
N CYS A 307 56.40 -0.53 -21.40
CA CYS A 307 56.61 -1.86 -21.95
C CYS A 307 57.94 -1.87 -22.72
N GLU A 308 58.94 -2.52 -22.15
CA GLU A 308 60.28 -2.61 -22.71
C GLU A 308 60.46 -3.89 -23.53
N ASP A 309 61.37 -3.82 -24.50
CA ASP A 309 61.66 -4.86 -25.47
C ASP A 309 62.37 -6.06 -24.84
N ILE A 310 61.89 -7.28 -25.04
CA ILE A 310 62.57 -8.49 -24.56
C ILE A 310 63.70 -8.82 -25.53
N ASP A 311 64.95 -8.52 -25.18
CA ASP A 311 66.12 -9.02 -25.91
C ASP A 311 66.26 -10.54 -25.71
N GLU A 312 65.59 -11.33 -26.56
CA GLU A 312 65.62 -12.79 -26.46
C GLU A 312 67.03 -13.35 -26.75
N CYS A 313 67.84 -12.63 -27.55
CA CYS A 313 69.23 -12.99 -27.82
C CYS A 313 70.10 -12.92 -26.55
N SER A 314 69.84 -11.95 -25.66
CA SER A 314 70.54 -11.81 -24.37
C SER A 314 69.94 -12.66 -23.25
N GLN A 315 68.63 -12.94 -23.25
CA GLN A 315 67.98 -13.72 -22.18
C GLN A 315 68.33 -15.22 -22.16
N SER A 316 69.11 -15.72 -23.12
CA SER A 316 69.73 -17.07 -23.11
C SER A 316 68.74 -18.25 -23.11
N ILE A 317 67.55 -18.07 -23.68
CA ILE A 317 66.48 -19.09 -23.80
C ILE A 317 66.83 -20.12 -24.90
N GLY A 318 67.93 -20.86 -24.69
CA GLY A 318 68.43 -21.88 -25.60
C GLY A 318 69.04 -21.31 -26.90
N LYS A 319 69.23 -22.20 -27.89
CA LYS A 319 69.76 -21.82 -29.22
C LYS A 319 68.61 -21.35 -30.13
N LEU A 320 68.13 -20.13 -29.89
CA LEU A 320 67.05 -19.49 -30.67
C LEU A 320 67.33 -19.40 -32.18
N CYS A 321 68.60 -19.30 -32.55
CA CYS A 321 69.08 -19.25 -33.93
C CYS A 321 70.25 -20.21 -34.15
N ALA A 322 70.37 -20.78 -35.35
CA ALA A 322 71.44 -21.73 -35.68
C ALA A 322 72.82 -21.07 -35.90
N PHE A 323 72.88 -19.76 -36.20
CA PHE A 323 74.12 -19.03 -36.44
C PHE A 323 74.17 -17.72 -35.64
N GLN A 324 73.45 -16.67 -36.09
CA GLN A 324 73.40 -15.37 -35.43
C GLN A 324 71.97 -15.00 -35.05
N CYS A 325 71.80 -14.40 -33.87
CA CYS A 325 70.59 -13.77 -33.38
C CYS A 325 70.74 -12.25 -33.46
N VAL A 326 69.68 -11.54 -33.81
CA VAL A 326 69.62 -10.06 -33.85
C VAL A 326 68.30 -9.63 -33.20
N ASN A 327 68.38 -8.93 -32.08
CA ASN A 327 67.19 -8.38 -31.42
C ASN A 327 66.56 -7.24 -32.25
N VAL A 328 65.23 -7.17 -32.31
CA VAL A 328 64.45 -6.11 -32.97
C VAL A 328 63.21 -5.77 -32.15
N VAL A 329 62.68 -4.55 -32.30
CA VAL A 329 61.57 -4.08 -31.44
C VAL A 329 60.32 -4.98 -31.55
N GLY A 330 60.09 -5.81 -30.53
CA GLY A 330 59.03 -6.78 -30.35
C GLY A 330 59.35 -8.24 -30.74
N SER A 331 60.57 -8.59 -31.16
CA SER A 331 60.99 -9.98 -31.42
C SER A 331 62.49 -10.12 -31.79
N TYR A 332 62.94 -11.32 -32.16
CA TYR A 332 64.28 -11.55 -32.72
C TYR A 332 64.24 -11.99 -34.18
N LEU A 333 65.30 -11.66 -34.91
CA LEU A 333 65.58 -12.19 -36.24
C LEU A 333 66.84 -13.06 -36.21
N CYS A 334 66.75 -14.24 -36.84
CA CYS A 334 67.93 -15.05 -37.10
C CYS A 334 68.60 -14.64 -38.40
N ALA A 335 69.93 -14.58 -38.40
CA ALA A 335 70.75 -14.31 -39.58
C ALA A 335 71.66 -15.49 -39.90
N CYS A 336 71.83 -15.74 -41.20
CA CYS A 336 72.77 -16.73 -41.74
C CYS A 336 74.02 -16.02 -42.30
N PRO A 337 75.15 -16.74 -42.49
CA PRO A 337 76.30 -16.19 -43.20
C PRO A 337 75.88 -15.68 -44.60
N PRO A 338 76.45 -14.56 -45.10
CA PRO A 338 76.01 -13.92 -46.34
C PRO A 338 76.33 -14.74 -47.61
N HIS A 339 77.12 -15.80 -47.50
CA HIS A 339 77.53 -16.70 -48.58
C HIS A 339 77.47 -18.16 -48.10
N GLY A 340 77.23 -19.11 -49.01
CA GLY A 340 77.16 -20.55 -48.72
C GLY A 340 75.92 -21.05 -47.98
N TYR A 341 75.07 -20.15 -47.46
CA TYR A 341 73.87 -20.50 -46.70
C TYR A 341 72.65 -19.64 -47.08
N VAL A 342 71.46 -20.22 -46.95
CA VAL A 342 70.16 -19.53 -47.00
C VAL A 342 69.31 -19.89 -45.78
N MET A 343 68.35 -19.03 -45.45
CA MET A 343 67.43 -19.29 -44.35
C MET A 343 66.43 -20.41 -44.71
N SER A 344 66.25 -21.36 -43.80
CA SER A 344 65.25 -22.43 -43.92
C SER A 344 63.82 -21.88 -43.74
N ALA A 345 62.83 -22.63 -44.21
CA ALA A 345 61.40 -22.31 -44.07
C ALA A 345 60.90 -22.19 -42.62
N ASN A 346 61.72 -22.58 -41.63
CA ASN A 346 61.43 -22.40 -40.20
C ASN A 346 61.93 -21.06 -39.61
N GLY A 347 62.61 -20.21 -40.38
CA GLY A 347 63.12 -18.90 -39.91
C GLY A 347 64.28 -18.93 -38.91
N HIS A 348 64.69 -20.11 -38.41
CA HIS A 348 65.68 -20.23 -37.33
C HIS A 348 66.95 -21.00 -37.71
N THR A 349 66.92 -21.83 -38.75
CA THR A 349 68.06 -22.66 -39.17
C THR A 349 68.58 -22.30 -40.55
N CYS A 350 69.89 -22.28 -40.72
CA CYS A 350 70.54 -22.04 -42.02
C CYS A 350 70.74 -23.36 -42.77
N THR A 351 70.28 -23.43 -44.02
CA THR A 351 70.53 -24.54 -44.93
C THR A 351 71.66 -24.18 -45.89
N ASP A 352 72.54 -25.15 -46.10
CA ASP A 352 73.65 -25.13 -47.05
C ASP A 352 73.17 -24.88 -48.49
N VAL A 353 73.92 -24.09 -49.27
CA VAL A 353 73.62 -23.81 -50.69
C VAL A 353 74.51 -24.65 -51.57
N ASP A 354 73.94 -25.66 -52.23
CA ASP A 354 74.64 -26.47 -53.23
C ASP A 354 74.95 -25.65 -54.48
N GLU A 355 76.07 -24.92 -54.48
CA GLU A 355 76.45 -24.05 -55.59
C GLU A 355 76.78 -24.85 -56.87
N CYS A 356 77.16 -26.12 -56.74
CA CYS A 356 77.36 -27.02 -57.86
C CYS A 356 76.05 -27.34 -58.59
N LYS A 357 74.94 -27.45 -57.85
CA LYS A 357 73.59 -27.63 -58.39
C LYS A 357 72.92 -26.33 -58.84
N VAL A 358 73.18 -25.22 -58.14
CA VAL A 358 72.65 -23.88 -58.48
C VAL A 358 73.40 -23.24 -59.66
N GLY A 359 74.64 -23.66 -59.93
CA GLY A 359 75.49 -23.10 -60.97
C GLY A 359 76.21 -21.82 -60.54
N SER A 360 76.22 -21.49 -59.25
CA SER A 360 76.87 -20.30 -58.67
C SER A 360 78.35 -20.51 -58.34
N HIS A 361 78.97 -21.54 -58.90
CA HIS A 361 80.37 -21.91 -58.69
C HIS A 361 81.29 -21.41 -59.83
N ASN A 362 82.55 -21.08 -59.51
CA ASN A 362 83.52 -20.53 -60.49
C ASN A 362 84.53 -21.57 -61.02
N CYS A 363 84.14 -22.84 -61.10
CA CYS A 363 85.05 -23.90 -61.52
C CYS A 363 85.37 -23.82 -63.03
N SER A 364 86.66 -23.86 -63.36
CA SER A 364 87.12 -24.12 -64.74
C SER A 364 86.57 -25.46 -65.25
N SER A 365 86.31 -25.55 -66.55
CA SER A 365 85.73 -26.72 -67.25
C SER A 365 86.54 -28.02 -67.14
N GLU A 366 87.77 -27.97 -66.62
CA GLU A 366 88.63 -29.13 -66.37
C GLU A 366 88.54 -29.67 -64.93
N LYS A 367 87.74 -29.02 -64.06
CA LYS A 367 87.60 -29.36 -62.63
C LYS A 367 86.16 -29.73 -62.29
N THR A 368 85.99 -30.77 -61.48
CA THR A 368 84.69 -31.17 -60.95
C THR A 368 84.36 -30.31 -59.72
N CYS A 369 83.14 -29.78 -59.68
CA CYS A 369 82.61 -29.10 -58.51
C CYS A 369 82.20 -30.12 -57.43
N PHE A 370 82.56 -29.89 -56.18
CA PHE A 370 82.06 -30.64 -55.03
C PHE A 370 81.51 -29.65 -54.01
N ASN A 371 80.23 -29.81 -53.64
CA ASN A 371 79.63 -29.04 -52.57
C ASN A 371 80.24 -29.38 -51.20
N LEU A 372 80.37 -28.41 -50.31
CA LEU A 372 80.72 -28.57 -48.89
C LEU A 372 79.84 -27.62 -48.06
N GLN A 373 79.77 -27.87 -46.75
CA GLN A 373 78.95 -27.07 -45.85
C GLN A 373 79.44 -25.61 -45.77
N GLY A 374 78.73 -24.70 -46.43
CA GLY A 374 79.08 -23.28 -46.54
C GLY A 374 79.95 -22.91 -47.75
N GLY A 375 80.07 -23.78 -48.76
CA GLY A 375 80.69 -23.42 -50.04
C GLY A 375 81.31 -24.58 -50.83
N PHE A 376 81.42 -24.42 -52.14
CA PHE A 376 82.00 -25.40 -53.06
C PHE A 376 83.55 -25.48 -53.06
N ARG A 377 84.09 -26.62 -53.52
CA ARG A 377 85.49 -26.77 -53.96
C ARG A 377 85.58 -27.29 -55.39
N CYS A 378 86.49 -26.72 -56.18
CA CYS A 378 86.79 -27.18 -57.54
C CYS A 378 88.02 -28.10 -57.52
N LEU A 379 87.81 -29.41 -57.60
CA LEU A 379 88.91 -30.38 -57.62
C LEU A 379 89.26 -30.80 -59.05
N SER A 380 90.56 -30.83 -59.37
CA SER A 380 91.06 -31.54 -60.55
C SER A 380 90.87 -33.04 -60.33
N PHE A 381 90.04 -33.67 -61.16
CA PHE A 381 89.99 -35.13 -61.21
C PHE A 381 90.93 -35.61 -62.32
N ASP A 382 92.07 -36.18 -61.93
CA ASP A 382 93.06 -36.72 -62.85
C ASP A 382 92.91 -38.23 -62.97
N CYS A 383 92.88 -38.70 -64.21
CA CYS A 383 92.63 -40.11 -64.49
C CYS A 383 93.85 -40.97 -64.13
N PRO A 384 93.65 -42.18 -63.60
CA PRO A 384 94.70 -43.20 -63.55
C PRO A 384 95.30 -43.44 -64.95
N HIS A 385 96.54 -43.92 -64.99
CA HIS A 385 97.18 -44.31 -66.25
C HIS A 385 96.27 -45.25 -67.07
N ASN A 386 96.26 -45.04 -68.38
CA ASN A 386 95.42 -45.73 -69.38
C ASN A 386 93.92 -45.36 -69.34
N TYR A 387 93.55 -44.23 -68.73
CA TYR A 387 92.20 -43.67 -68.82
C TYR A 387 92.23 -42.21 -69.30
N LYS A 388 91.26 -41.80 -70.12
CA LYS A 388 91.12 -40.42 -70.62
C LYS A 388 89.86 -39.75 -70.06
N LYS A 389 89.95 -38.45 -69.73
CA LYS A 389 88.79 -37.64 -69.33
C LYS A 389 87.79 -37.55 -70.49
N VAL A 390 86.52 -37.84 -70.22
CA VAL A 390 85.41 -37.74 -71.17
C VAL A 390 84.23 -37.04 -70.50
N SER A 391 83.56 -36.14 -71.23
CA SER A 391 82.28 -35.55 -70.84
C SER A 391 81.14 -36.28 -71.56
N SER A 392 80.04 -36.52 -70.87
CA SER A 392 78.89 -37.27 -71.40
C SER A 392 77.57 -36.57 -71.08
N THR A 393 76.98 -35.93 -72.09
CA THR A 393 75.56 -35.60 -72.08
C THR A 393 74.75 -36.86 -72.40
N ILE A 394 74.26 -37.57 -71.37
CA ILE A 394 73.00 -38.35 -71.33
C ILE A 394 72.87 -39.09 -69.98
N LEU A 395 71.62 -39.27 -69.55
CA LEU A 395 71.15 -39.66 -68.21
C LEU A 395 71.74 -40.97 -67.65
N PHE A 396 72.06 -40.98 -66.35
CA PHE A 396 71.61 -42.03 -65.40
C PHE A 396 71.62 -41.57 -63.93
N LEU A 397 70.44 -41.14 -63.45
CA LEU A 397 69.91 -41.20 -62.07
C LEU A 397 70.71 -40.78 -60.81
N PHE A 398 71.95 -40.29 -60.88
CA PHE A 398 72.63 -39.66 -59.74
C PHE A 398 73.08 -38.22 -60.03
N TYR A 399 72.85 -37.34 -59.06
CA TYR A 399 72.90 -35.88 -59.20
C TYR A 399 74.34 -35.32 -59.22
N ASN A 400 75.09 -35.54 -60.29
CA ASN A 400 76.37 -34.86 -60.52
C ASN A 400 76.72 -34.76 -62.02
N THR A 401 76.94 -33.54 -62.52
CA THR A 401 77.54 -33.28 -63.85
C THR A 401 79.06 -33.45 -63.79
N GLY A 402 79.50 -34.69 -63.59
CA GLY A 402 80.91 -35.03 -63.39
C GLY A 402 81.70 -35.29 -64.69
N LEU A 403 83.00 -34.96 -64.67
CA LEU A 403 83.98 -35.51 -65.60
C LEU A 403 84.30 -36.96 -65.21
N PHE A 404 84.18 -37.90 -66.15
CA PHE A 404 84.48 -39.32 -65.92
C PHE A 404 85.68 -39.79 -66.73
N CYS A 405 86.41 -40.77 -66.19
CA CYS A 405 87.56 -41.37 -66.83
C CYS A 405 87.14 -42.63 -67.59
N LYS A 406 87.23 -42.60 -68.93
CA LYS A 406 86.97 -43.77 -69.78
C LYS A 406 88.26 -44.54 -70.02
N SER A 407 88.20 -45.87 -69.86
CA SER A 407 89.34 -46.76 -70.13
C SER A 407 89.75 -46.70 -71.61
N LEU A 408 91.06 -46.60 -71.85
CA LEU A 408 91.70 -46.82 -73.14
C LEU A 408 92.00 -48.32 -73.28
N ASN A 409 90.95 -49.13 -73.41
CA ASN A 409 91.09 -50.56 -73.66
C ASN A 409 91.39 -50.82 -75.14
N ILE A 410 92.69 -51.06 -75.41
CA ILE A 410 93.31 -51.39 -76.71
C ILE A 410 93.35 -50.21 -77.68
#